data_AF-A0A520HLJ0-F1
#
_entry.id   AF-A0A520HLJ0-F1
#
_cell.length_a   1.000
_cell.length_b   1.000
_cell.length_c   1.000
_cell.angle_alpha   90.00
_cell.angle_beta   90.00
_cell.angle_gamma   90.00
#
_symmetry.space_group_name_H-M   'P 1'
#
loop_
_entity.id
_entity.type
_entity.pdbx_description
1 polymer ?
#
loop_
_entity_poly.entity_id
_entity_poly.type
_entity_poly.pdbx_seq_one_letter_code
_entity_poly.pdbx_strand_id
1 'polypeptide(L)'
;MTLSRRTLIAAGAAASLLPAGIAAQRRGTNAARFSLGYAPHEGSFASRGGLIEQIAFAADQGFTAWEDNEAAARPVADQERMAKALSQRGMTMGVFVASMPKWAKSRPLLGANDDAEREGFLADIR
;
A
#
# COMPACT_ATOMS: atom_id res chain seq x y z
N MET A 1 0.94 11.67 52.26
CA MET A 1 0.18 12.51 51.31
C MET A 1 -0.20 11.64 50.12
N THR A 2 -1.49 11.37 49.93
CA THR A 2 -1.98 10.57 48.80
C THR A 2 -2.20 11.48 47.59
N LEU A 3 -1.41 11.27 46.53
CA LEU A 3 -1.53 12.02 45.28
C LEU A 3 -2.82 11.59 44.56
N SER A 4 -3.77 12.53 44.43
CA SER A 4 -5.02 12.30 43.71
C SER A 4 -4.89 12.71 42.25
N ARG A 5 -5.63 12.04 41.35
CA ARG A 5 -5.77 12.41 39.93
C ARG A 5 -6.13 13.89 39.74
N ARG A 6 -6.87 14.48 40.68
CA ARG A 6 -7.22 15.91 40.66
C ARG A 6 -6.02 16.83 40.94
N THR A 7 -5.07 16.38 41.77
CA THR A 7 -3.84 17.12 42.07
C THR A 7 -2.89 17.15 40.87
N LEU A 8 -2.86 16.06 40.08
CA LEU A 8 -2.07 16.00 38.84
C LEU A 8 -2.62 16.91 37.73
N ILE A 9 -3.93 17.04 37.62
CA ILE A 9 -4.56 17.91 36.61
C ILE A 9 -4.39 19.39 36.98
N ALA A 10 -4.50 19.75 38.27
CA ALA A 10 -4.30 21.13 38.73
C ALA A 10 -2.86 21.62 38.57
N ALA A 11 -1.86 20.72 38.64
CA ALA A 11 -0.46 21.07 38.41
C ALA A 11 -0.11 21.28 36.92
N GLY A 12 -0.98 20.87 35.98
CA GLY A 12 -0.76 21.06 34.54
C GLY A 12 -1.17 22.43 34.00
N ALA A 13 -1.98 23.20 34.73
CA ALA A 13 -2.55 24.45 34.24
C ALA A 13 -1.63 25.68 34.38
N ALA A 14 -0.45 25.52 35.01
CA ALA A 14 0.48 26.61 35.28
C ALA A 14 1.84 26.47 34.57
N ALA A 15 2.00 25.50 33.66
CA ALA A 15 3.15 25.43 32.77
C ALA A 15 2.81 26.12 31.44
N SER A 16 3.07 27.43 31.41
CA SER A 16 3.64 28.16 30.28
C SER A 16 3.23 27.74 28.85
N LEU A 17 2.64 28.72 28.17
CA LEU A 17 2.62 28.92 26.72
C LEU A 17 4.01 28.67 26.08
N LEU A 18 4.37 27.42 25.86
CA LEU A 18 5.29 27.04 24.81
C LEU A 18 4.41 26.77 23.59
N PRO A 19 4.70 27.33 22.41
CA PRO A 19 4.21 26.71 21.20
C PRO A 19 4.87 25.34 21.20
N ALA A 20 4.13 24.32 21.63
CA ALA A 20 4.41 22.95 21.26
C ALA A 20 4.24 22.95 19.75
N GLY A 21 5.31 23.35 19.05
CA GLY A 21 5.49 23.03 17.67
C GLY A 21 5.28 21.53 17.65
N ILE A 22 4.14 21.10 17.12
CA ILE A 22 3.98 19.76 16.62
C ILE A 22 5.05 19.71 15.55
N ALA A 23 6.26 19.32 15.95
CA ALA A 23 7.30 18.93 15.04
C ALA A 23 6.63 17.76 14.33
N ALA A 24 6.02 18.04 13.17
CA ALA A 24 5.60 17.02 12.26
C ALA A 24 6.85 16.18 12.08
N GLN A 25 6.86 15.01 12.72
CA GLN A 25 8.02 14.16 12.74
C GLN A 25 8.30 13.87 11.28
N ARG A 26 9.32 14.54 10.73
CA ARG A 26 9.66 14.45 9.32
C ARG A 26 9.86 12.97 9.10
N ARG A 27 8.95 12.35 8.35
CA ARG A 27 9.06 10.93 8.00
C ARG A 27 10.39 10.83 7.26
N GLY A 28 11.36 10.18 7.90
CA GLY A 28 12.69 10.03 7.34
C GLY A 28 12.57 9.26 6.03
N THR A 29 13.00 9.87 4.94
CA THR A 29 13.25 9.15 3.69
C THR A 29 14.59 8.44 3.83
N ASN A 30 14.66 7.16 3.48
CA ASN A 30 15.93 6.47 3.35
C ASN A 30 16.62 6.94 2.06
N ALA A 31 17.87 7.39 2.19
CA ALA A 31 18.67 7.78 1.03
C ALA A 31 19.04 6.57 0.15
N ALA A 32 19.18 5.39 0.77
CA ALA A 32 19.47 4.14 0.09
C ALA A 32 18.19 3.54 -0.50
N ARG A 33 18.28 3.07 -1.75
CA ARG A 33 17.25 2.27 -2.41
C ARG A 33 17.66 0.81 -2.42
N PHE A 34 16.69 -0.09 -2.39
CA PHE A 34 16.97 -1.50 -2.64
C PHE A 34 17.48 -1.69 -4.06
N SER A 35 18.46 -2.59 -4.22
CA SER A 35 19.04 -2.94 -5.52
C SER A 35 18.11 -3.83 -6.37
N LEU A 36 17.13 -4.48 -5.74
CA LEU A 36 16.12 -5.32 -6.38
C LEU A 36 14.73 -4.70 -6.21
N GLY A 37 13.81 -5.06 -7.12
CA GLY A 37 12.42 -4.63 -7.11
C GLY A 37 11.58 -5.35 -6.03
N TYR A 38 11.93 -5.19 -4.76
CA TYR A 38 11.06 -5.63 -3.68
C TYR A 38 9.75 -4.82 -3.74
N ALA A 39 8.64 -5.54 -3.81
CA ALA A 39 7.34 -4.98 -4.13
C ALA A 39 6.37 -5.30 -2.97
N PRO A 40 6.25 -4.43 -1.95
CA PRO A 40 5.18 -4.54 -0.97
C PRO A 40 3.83 -4.27 -1.64
N HIS A 41 2.76 -4.69 -0.97
CA HIS A 41 1.36 -4.47 -1.39
C HIS A 41 0.54 -3.78 -0.31
N GLU A 42 -0.70 -3.42 -0.67
CA GLU A 42 -1.65 -2.79 0.23
C GLU A 42 -1.87 -3.63 1.49
N GLY A 43 -1.59 -3.05 2.66
CA GLY A 43 -1.63 -3.75 3.95
C GLY A 43 -0.25 -3.97 4.56
N SER A 44 0.81 -4.04 3.74
CA SER A 44 2.20 -4.09 4.22
C SER A 44 2.53 -2.93 5.16
N PHE A 45 1.89 -1.78 4.93
CA PHE A 45 2.04 -0.56 5.73
C PHE A 45 0.70 0.01 6.18
N ALA A 46 -0.24 -0.82 6.62
CA ALA A 46 -1.61 -0.41 7.00
C ALA A 46 -1.68 0.78 7.99
N SER A 47 -0.68 0.95 8.85
CA SER A 47 -0.59 2.09 9.79
C SER A 47 -0.19 3.42 9.13
N ARG A 48 0.10 3.43 7.84
CA ARG A 48 0.61 4.60 7.09
C ARG A 48 -0.46 5.31 6.25
N GLY A 49 -1.67 4.76 6.18
CA GLY A 49 -2.81 5.34 5.46
C GLY A 49 -3.40 4.36 4.45
N GLY A 50 -4.12 4.90 3.46
CA GLY A 50 -4.65 4.12 2.35
C GLY A 50 -3.56 3.76 1.33
N LEU A 51 -3.99 3.11 0.26
CA LEU A 51 -3.14 2.63 -0.83
C LEU A 51 -2.06 3.64 -1.29
N ILE A 52 -2.45 4.86 -1.60
CA ILE A 52 -1.54 5.88 -2.13
C ILE A 52 -0.54 6.34 -1.08
N GLU A 53 -0.96 6.47 0.18
CA GLU A 53 -0.06 6.81 1.29
C GLU A 53 0.93 5.68 1.59
N GLN A 54 0.52 4.43 1.39
CA GLN A 54 1.40 3.27 1.54
C GLN A 54 2.42 3.18 0.40
N ILE A 55 2.03 3.42 -0.85
CA ILE A 55 2.97 3.56 -1.99
C ILE A 55 3.98 4.66 -1.71
N ALA A 56 3.51 5.81 -1.22
CA ALA A 56 4.37 6.94 -0.87
C ALA A 56 5.38 6.55 0.22
N PHE A 57 4.91 5.90 1.28
CA PHE A 57 5.77 5.43 2.36
C PHE A 57 6.79 4.40 1.85
N ALA A 58 6.39 3.45 1.01
CA ALA A 58 7.28 2.45 0.44
C ALA A 58 8.42 3.11 -0.36
N ALA A 59 8.10 4.06 -1.24
CA ALA A 59 9.11 4.83 -1.96
C ALA A 59 10.08 5.54 -1.01
N ASP A 60 9.53 6.19 0.04
CA ASP A 60 10.33 6.90 1.04
C ASP A 60 11.23 5.94 1.82
N GLN A 61 10.87 4.65 1.96
CA GLN A 61 11.69 3.64 2.61
C GLN A 61 12.71 2.96 1.69
N GLY A 62 12.75 3.31 0.41
CA GLY A 62 13.74 2.81 -0.56
C GLY A 62 13.22 1.70 -1.47
N PHE A 63 11.93 1.34 -1.40
CA PHE A 63 11.32 0.41 -2.35
C PHE A 63 11.16 1.07 -3.72
N THR A 64 11.41 0.27 -4.77
CA THR A 64 11.39 0.71 -6.16
C THR A 64 10.29 0.02 -6.98
N ALA A 65 9.53 -0.88 -6.37
CA ALA A 65 8.42 -1.58 -6.99
C ALA A 65 7.22 -1.67 -6.04
N TRP A 66 6.05 -1.95 -6.59
CA TRP A 66 4.79 -2.14 -5.85
C TRP A 66 4.02 -3.33 -6.42
N GLU A 67 3.47 -4.19 -5.57
CA GLU A 67 2.66 -5.34 -5.98
C GLU A 67 1.18 -5.05 -5.68
N ASP A 68 0.31 -5.47 -6.60
CA ASP A 68 -1.14 -5.37 -6.38
C ASP A 68 -1.91 -6.40 -7.19
N ASN A 69 -2.09 -7.59 -6.63
CA ASN A 69 -2.87 -8.65 -7.28
C ASN A 69 -4.36 -8.31 -7.47
N GLU A 70 -4.88 -7.31 -6.75
CA GLU A 70 -6.26 -6.85 -6.89
C GLU A 70 -6.40 -5.78 -7.98
N ALA A 71 -5.30 -5.34 -8.61
CA ALA A 71 -5.29 -4.22 -9.56
C ALA A 71 -6.35 -4.35 -10.67
N ALA A 72 -6.56 -5.55 -11.21
CA ALA A 72 -7.54 -5.80 -12.27
C ALA A 72 -8.99 -5.55 -11.80
N ALA A 73 -9.30 -5.79 -10.53
CA ALA A 73 -10.63 -5.61 -9.96
C ALA A 73 -10.89 -4.18 -9.44
N ARG A 74 -9.84 -3.35 -9.33
CA ARG A 74 -9.97 -1.98 -8.84
C ARG A 74 -10.68 -1.08 -9.87
N PRO A 75 -11.43 -0.06 -9.43
CA PRO A 75 -11.93 0.98 -10.34
C PRO A 75 -10.80 1.61 -11.15
N VAL A 76 -11.06 1.93 -12.42
CA VAL A 76 -10.08 2.59 -13.32
C VAL A 76 -9.46 3.83 -12.68
N ALA A 77 -10.27 4.64 -12.00
CA ALA A 77 -9.79 5.83 -11.30
C ALA A 77 -8.73 5.52 -10.22
N ASP A 78 -8.85 4.38 -9.52
CA ASP A 78 -7.85 3.96 -8.55
C ASP A 78 -6.59 3.43 -9.23
N GLN A 79 -6.73 2.67 -10.33
CA GLN A 79 -5.59 2.23 -11.14
C GLN A 79 -4.79 3.42 -11.69
N GLU A 80 -5.46 4.46 -12.19
CA GLU A 80 -4.85 5.70 -12.66
C GLU A 80 -4.12 6.45 -11.53
N ARG A 81 -4.74 6.53 -10.35
CA ARG A 81 -4.12 7.15 -9.16
C ARG A 81 -2.87 6.39 -8.73
N MET A 82 -2.90 5.06 -8.73
CA MET A 82 -1.74 4.22 -8.45
C MET A 82 -0.64 4.44 -9.49
N ALA A 83 -0.96 4.34 -10.79
CA ALA A 83 0.00 4.52 -11.87
C ALA A 83 0.70 5.89 -11.78
N LYS A 84 -0.09 6.95 -11.50
CA LYS A 84 0.45 8.29 -11.26
C LYS A 84 1.37 8.32 -10.03
N ALA A 85 0.97 7.73 -8.91
CA ALA A 85 1.79 7.71 -7.69
C ALA A 85 3.12 6.97 -7.88
N LEU A 86 3.10 5.83 -8.58
CA LEU A 86 4.30 5.05 -8.91
C LEU A 86 5.23 5.84 -9.84
N SER A 87 4.68 6.38 -10.95
CA SER A 87 5.44 7.15 -11.93
C SER A 87 6.11 8.39 -11.31
N GLN A 88 5.37 9.17 -10.50
CA GLN A 88 5.91 10.34 -9.81
C GLN A 88 7.07 10.01 -8.85
N ARG A 89 7.18 8.76 -8.41
CA ARG A 89 8.21 8.30 -7.47
C ARG A 89 9.29 7.45 -8.12
N GLY A 90 9.21 7.24 -9.44
CA GLY A 90 10.11 6.35 -10.17
C GLY A 90 10.00 4.90 -9.70
N MET A 91 8.84 4.50 -9.21
CA MET A 91 8.54 3.10 -8.87
C MET A 91 7.99 2.37 -10.09
N THR A 92 8.28 1.09 -10.18
CA THR A 92 7.75 0.18 -11.20
C THR A 92 6.52 -0.55 -10.65
N MET A 93 5.51 -0.78 -11.49
CA MET A 93 4.50 -1.78 -11.15
C MET A 93 5.16 -3.16 -11.17
N GLY A 94 5.18 -3.82 -10.02
CA GLY A 94 5.69 -5.16 -9.84
C GLY A 94 4.69 -6.20 -10.32
N VAL A 95 4.58 -7.29 -9.56
CA VAL A 95 3.62 -8.36 -9.88
C VAL A 95 2.20 -7.85 -9.68
N PHE A 96 1.30 -8.29 -10.55
CA PHE A 96 -0.14 -8.25 -10.34
C PHE A 96 -0.75 -9.50 -10.98
N VAL A 97 -1.99 -9.81 -10.61
CA VAL A 97 -2.75 -10.91 -11.20
C VAL A 97 -3.71 -10.32 -12.21
N ALA A 98 -3.46 -10.57 -13.50
CA ALA A 98 -4.27 -10.08 -14.61
C ALA A 98 -5.59 -10.85 -14.80
N SER A 99 -5.69 -12.05 -14.20
CA SER A 99 -6.87 -12.90 -14.26
C SER A 99 -6.91 -13.75 -13.00
N MET A 100 -8.09 -13.80 -12.37
CA MET A 100 -8.37 -14.66 -11.23
C MET A 100 -9.21 -15.82 -11.74
N PRO A 101 -8.59 -16.89 -12.28
CA PRO A 101 -9.37 -18.06 -12.64
C PRO A 101 -10.12 -18.51 -11.39
N LYS A 102 -11.41 -18.82 -11.56
CA LYS A 102 -12.27 -19.23 -10.46
C LYS A 102 -11.82 -20.61 -10.02
N TRP A 103 -10.74 -20.72 -9.24
CA TRP A 103 -10.04 -21.97 -8.92
C TRP A 103 -10.96 -23.07 -8.34
N ALA A 104 -12.06 -22.68 -7.70
CA ALA A 104 -13.09 -23.58 -7.19
C ALA A 104 -14.09 -24.09 -8.24
N LYS A 105 -14.17 -23.45 -9.41
CA LYS A 105 -15.10 -23.72 -10.52
C LYS A 105 -14.41 -24.12 -11.82
N SER A 106 -13.14 -23.73 -11.99
CA SER A 106 -12.31 -24.06 -13.14
C SER A 106 -10.88 -24.34 -12.67
N ARG A 107 -10.26 -25.36 -13.28
CA ARG A 107 -8.85 -25.66 -13.07
C ARG A 107 -8.18 -25.58 -14.44
N PRO A 108 -8.02 -24.37 -15.00
CA PRO A 108 -7.54 -24.20 -16.37
C PRO A 108 -6.22 -24.93 -16.51
N LEU A 109 -6.25 -26.04 -17.25
CA LEU A 109 -5.07 -26.79 -17.61
C LEU A 109 -4.51 -26.14 -18.87
N LEU A 110 -3.40 -25.39 -18.72
CA LEU A 110 -2.76 -24.64 -19.81
C LEU A 110 -2.16 -25.52 -20.93
N GLY A 111 -2.42 -26.83 -20.91
CA GLY A 111 -2.10 -27.78 -21.97
C GLY A 111 -3.24 -28.76 -22.29
N ALA A 112 -4.46 -28.52 -21.80
CA ALA A 112 -5.63 -29.31 -22.16
C ALA A 112 -6.28 -28.81 -23.45
N ASN A 113 -6.93 -29.72 -24.18
CA ASN A 113 -7.70 -29.42 -25.39
C ASN A 113 -9.18 -29.17 -25.08
N ASP A 114 -9.49 -28.46 -23.99
CA ASP A 114 -10.84 -28.03 -23.66
C ASP A 114 -11.05 -26.58 -24.11
N ASP A 115 -11.95 -26.40 -25.08
CA ASP A 115 -12.28 -25.09 -25.63
C ASP A 115 -13.00 -24.20 -24.61
N ALA A 116 -13.84 -24.76 -23.74
CA ALA A 116 -14.64 -23.98 -22.80
C ALA A 116 -13.80 -23.33 -21.69
N GLU A 117 -12.84 -24.08 -21.13
CA GLU A 117 -11.92 -23.52 -20.12
C GLU A 117 -10.99 -22.47 -20.75
N ARG A 118 -10.50 -22.72 -21.97
CA ARG A 118 -9.65 -21.77 -22.70
C ARG A 118 -10.39 -20.46 -22.98
N GLU A 119 -11.59 -20.53 -23.55
CA GLU A 119 -12.38 -19.32 -23.84
C GLU A 119 -12.76 -18.57 -22.56
N GLY A 120 -13.06 -19.30 -21.47
CA GLY A 120 -13.33 -18.69 -20.16
C GLY A 120 -12.14 -17.90 -19.61
N PHE A 121 -10.92 -18.44 -19.72
CA PHE A 121 -9.70 -17.75 -19.33
C PHE A 121 -9.40 -16.53 -20.23
N LEU A 122 -9.54 -16.67 -21.55
CA LEU A 122 -9.34 -15.57 -22.49
C LEU A 122 -10.34 -14.43 -22.31
N ALA A 123 -11.55 -14.72 -21.83
CA ALA A 123 -12.54 -13.68 -21.50
C ALA A 123 -12.18 -12.92 -20.21
N ASP A 124 -11.47 -13.56 -19.28
CA ASP A 124 -11.10 -12.98 -17.99
C ASP A 124 -9.83 -12.09 -18.06
N ILE A 125 -8.93 -12.36 -19.01
CA ILE A 125 -7.67 -11.62 -19.20
C ILE A 125 -7.81 -10.28 -19.96
N ARG A 126 -9.01 -9.94 -20.45
CA ARG A 126 -9.22 -8.79 -21.36
C ARG A 126 -9.06 -7.42 -20.72
#